data_AF-A0A846JXW8-F1
#
_entry.id   AF-A0A846JXW8-F1
#
_cell.length_a   1.000
_cell.length_b   1.000
_cell.length_c   1.000
_cell.angle_alpha   90.00
_cell.angle_beta   90.00
_cell.angle_gamma   90.00
#
_symmetry.space_group_name_H-M   'P 1'
#
loop_
_entity.id
_entity.type
_entity.pdbx_description
1 polymer ?
#
loop_
_entity_poly.entity_id
_entity_poly.type
_entity_poly.pdbx_seq_one_letter_code
_entity_poly.pdbx_strand_id
1 'polypeptide(L)' 'MARKISVSFKETSKDLKLYKYLNSLDDKSADIKDLLRKALKDVKLDDDEIKENVDEDVNILDF' A
#
# COMPACT_ATOMS: atom_id res chain seq x y z
N MET A 1 0.22 -14.96 -9.88
CA MET A 1 -0.40 -14.95 -8.54
C MET A 1 -0.83 -13.54 -8.20
N ALA A 2 -2.11 -13.31 -7.93
CA ALA A 2 -2.59 -12.00 -7.51
C ALA A 2 -2.47 -11.89 -5.98
N ARG A 3 -1.79 -10.86 -5.49
CA ARG A 3 -1.78 -10.51 -4.06
C ARG A 3 -2.81 -9.40 -3.83
N LYS A 4 -3.67 -9.58 -2.83
CA LYS A 4 -4.68 -8.59 -2.43
C LYS A 4 -4.15 -7.78 -1.25
N ILE A 5 -4.27 -6.46 -1.33
CA ILE A 5 -3.90 -5.53 -0.26
C ILE A 5 -5.18 -4.84 0.21
N SER A 6 -5.40 -4.81 1.52
CA SER A 6 -6.46 -4.03 2.16
C SER A 6 -5.84 -2.89 2.94
N VAL A 7 -6.36 -1.67 2.76
CA VAL A 7 -5.88 -0.47 3.45
C VAL A 7 -7.04 0.17 4.18
N SER A 8 -6.85 0.46 5.46
CA SER A 8 -7.79 1.19 6.30
C SER A 8 -7.36 2.65 6.43
N PHE A 9 -8.30 3.57 6.36
CA PHE A 9 -8.07 5.01 6.55
C PHE A 9 -8.56 5.43 7.92
N LYS A 10 -7.82 6.33 8.59
CA LYS A 10 -8.29 6.96 9.82
C LYS A 10 -9.35 8.02 9.49
N GLU A 11 -10.21 8.37 10.44
CA GLU A 11 -11.22 9.42 10.27
C GLU A 11 -10.62 10.84 10.40
N THR A 12 -9.51 11.11 9.71
CA THR A 12 -9.00 12.48 9.60
C THR A 12 -9.49 13.15 8.33
N SER A 13 -9.56 14.48 8.33
CA SER A 13 -10.01 15.25 7.15
C SER A 13 -9.11 15.03 5.92
N LYS A 14 -7.82 14.72 6.12
CA LYS A 14 -6.88 14.41 5.05
C LYS A 14 -7.12 13.00 4.49
N ASP A 15 -7.28 12.03 5.37
CA ASP A 15 -7.51 10.64 5.00
C ASP A 15 -8.86 10.44 4.31
N LEU A 16 -9.90 11.14 4.76
CA LEU A 16 -11.21 11.14 4.09
C LEU A 16 -11.14 11.71 2.67
N LYS A 17 -10.34 12.75 2.44
CA LYS A 17 -10.12 13.28 1.08
C LYS A 17 -9.38 12.27 0.22
N LEU A 18 -8.34 11.63 0.76
CA LEU A 18 -7.58 10.60 0.07
C LEU A 18 -8.46 9.38 -0.29
N TYR A 19 -9.30 8.94 0.65
CA TYR A 19 -10.27 7.87 0.43
C TYR A 19 -11.26 8.20 -0.70
N LYS A 20 -11.81 9.42 -0.71
CA LYS A 20 -12.69 9.88 -1.78
C LYS A 20 -11.99 9.91 -3.13
N TYR A 21 -10.75 10.41 -3.16
CA TYR A 21 -9.93 10.41 -4.37
C TYR A 21 -9.69 8.99 -4.89
N LEU A 22 -9.24 8.07 -4.05
CA LEU A 22 -8.98 6.68 -4.44
C LEU A 22 -10.24 5.95 -4.90
N ASN A 23 -11.41 6.29 -4.36
CA ASN A 23 -12.68 5.72 -4.82
C ASN A 23 -13.20 6.33 -6.12
N SER A 24 -12.69 7.48 -6.54
CA SER A 24 -13.04 8.09 -7.84
C SER A 24 -12.24 7.53 -9.02
N LEU A 25 -11.21 6.73 -8.75
CA LEU A 25 -10.40 6.08 -9.79
C LEU A 25 -11.11 4.86 -10.37
N ASP A 26 -11.07 4.72 -11.70
CA ASP A 26 -11.69 3.60 -12.43
C ASP A 26 -11.00 2.26 -12.10
N ASP A 27 -9.66 2.22 -12.13
CA ASP A 27 -8.87 1.06 -11.69
C ASP A 27 -7.86 1.45 -10.61
N LYS A 28 -8.35 1.43 -9.37
CA LYS A 28 -7.56 1.70 -8.16
C LYS A 28 -6.29 0.87 -8.10
N SER A 29 -6.32 -0.38 -8.55
CA SER A 29 -5.17 -1.28 -8.39
C SER A 29 -4.04 -0.89 -9.34
N ALA A 30 -4.37 -0.57 -10.59
CA ALA A 30 -3.40 -0.10 -11.58
C ALA A 30 -2.76 1.22 -11.14
N ASP A 31 -3.59 2.21 -10.78
CA ASP A 31 -3.13 3.54 -10.44
C ASP A 31 -2.27 3.56 -9.17
N ILE A 32 -2.68 2.82 -8.13
CA ILE A 32 -1.89 2.71 -6.89
C ILE A 32 -0.53 2.05 -7.17
N LYS A 33 -0.47 1.02 -8.03
CA LYS A 33 0.80 0.36 -8.38
C LYS A 33 1.75 1.32 -9.09
N ASP A 34 1.25 2.17 -9.98
CA ASP A 34 2.09 3.14 -10.68
C ASP A 34 2.58 4.25 -9.75
N LEU A 35 1.73 4.69 -8.81
CA LEU A 35 2.10 5.69 -7.80
C LEU A 35 3.17 5.13 -6.85
N LEU A 36 3.00 3.89 -6.38
CA LEU A 36 3.99 3.19 -5.57
C LEU A 36 5.31 3.00 -6.32
N ARG A 37 5.28 2.58 -7.59
CA ARG A 37 6.50 2.44 -8.42
C ARG A 37 7.24 3.76 -8.60
N LYS A 38 6.51 4.86 -8.81
CA LYS A 38 7.10 6.19 -8.93
C LYS A 38 7.74 6.63 -7.61
N ALA A 39 7.03 6.48 -6.50
CA ALA A 39 7.56 6.81 -5.18
C ALA A 39 8.79 5.95 -4.83
N LEU A 40 8.78 4.67 -5.21
CA LEU A 40 9.89 3.76 -4.99
C LEU A 40 11.11 4.06 -5.88
N LYS A 41 10.91 4.57 -7.10
CA LYS A 41 12.01 4.89 -8.02
C LYS A 41 12.97 5.94 -7.43
N ASP A 42 12.46 6.81 -6.57
CA ASP A 42 13.24 7.83 -5.88
C ASP A 42 13.91 7.31 -4.59
N VAL A 43 13.56 6.08 -4.17
CA VAL A 43 14.15 5.39 -3.01
C VAL A 43 15.05 4.27 -3.54
N LYS A 44 16.37 4.42 -3.38
CA LYS A 44 17.28 3.29 -3.59
C LYS A 44 16.98 2.24 -2.53
N LEU A 45 16.20 1.23 -2.88
CA LEU A 45 16.15 0.00 -2.12
C LEU A 45 17.40 -0.79 -2.52
N ASP A 46 18.30 -1.00 -1.57
CA ASP A 46 19.38 -1.96 -1.74
C ASP A 46 18.71 -3.34 -1.92
N ASP A 47 18.87 -3.93 -3.11
CA ASP A 47 18.16 -5.13 -3.58
C ASP A 47 18.39 -6.39 -2.72
N ASP A 48 19.26 -6.31 -1.70
CA ASP A 48 19.66 -7.43 -0.86
C ASP A 48 18.68 -7.75 0.29
N GLU A 49 17.77 -6.84 0.69
CA GLU A 49 16.80 -7.11 1.79
C GLU A 49 15.43 -7.66 1.32
N ILE A 50 15.13 -7.67 0.02
CA ILE A 50 13.80 -8.08 -0.48
C ILE A 50 13.62 -9.61 -0.50
N LYS A 51 14.65 -10.39 -0.16
CA LYS A 51 14.62 -11.86 -0.24
C LYS A 51 14.19 -12.61 1.02
N GLU A 52 14.10 -12.02 2.21
CA GLU A 52 13.72 -12.78 3.41
C GLU A 52 12.83 -11.94 4.34
N ASN A 53 11.52 -12.05 4.16
CA ASN A 53 10.48 -11.89 5.20
C ASN A 53 9.15 -12.38 4.60
N VAL A 54 9.15 -13.63 4.14
CA VAL A 54 7.94 -14.45 4.07
C VAL A 54 7.94 -15.20 5.40
N ASP A 55 6.82 -15.15 6.11
CA ASP A 55 6.61 -15.68 7.47
C ASP A 55 6.96 -14.70 8.61
N GLU A 56 6.12 -13.69 8.78
CA GLU A 56 5.61 -13.41 10.13
C GLU A 56 4.19 -12.84 9.99
N ASP A 57 3.22 -13.66 10.39
CA ASP A 57 1.84 -13.27 10.62
C ASP A 57 1.81 -12.03 11.51
N VAL A 58 1.58 -10.85 10.91
CA VAL A 58 1.28 -9.64 11.66
C VAL A 58 -0.08 -9.86 12.31
N ASN A 59 -0.05 -10.36 13.54
CA ASN A 59 -1.20 -10.66 14.36
C ASN A 59 -1.74 -9.33 14.90
N ILE A 60 -2.67 -8.69 14.18
CA ILE A 60 -3.35 -7.44 14.57
C ILE A 60 -4.47 -7.74 15.59
N LEU A 61 -4.24 -8.66 16.53
CA LEU A 61 -5.16 -9.01 17.61
C LEU A 61 -4.41 -9.10 18.94
N ASP A 62 -3.71 -8.04 19.31
CA ASP A 62 -3.55 -7.72 20.73
C ASP A 62 -4.38 -6.46 21.03
N PHE A 63 -5.35 -6.65 21.92
CA PHE A 63 -6.45 -5.74 22.28
C PHE A 63 -5.99 -4.50 23.06
#